data_AF-A0A7K0ELJ0-F1
#
_entry.id   AF-A0A7K0ELJ0-F1
#
_cell.length_a   1.000
_cell.length_b   1.000
_cell.length_c   1.000
_cell.angle_alpha   90.00
_cell.angle_beta   90.00
_cell.angle_gamma   90.00
#
_symmetry.space_group_name_H-M   'P 1'
#
loop_
_entity.id
_entity.type
_entity.pdbx_description
1 polymer ?
#
loop_
_entity_poly.entity_id
_entity_poly.type
_entity_poly.pdbx_seq_one_letter_code
_entity_poly.pdbx_strand_id
1 'polypeptide(L)'
;MAILPVPNALPTKPPNGRKSPCLFRSVSGSYTSQPFSSAFSVGSPTLFSNPFGRAAFLVLLLGIAAFCFWFDPSEVSFFPPCPFRLLTGLECPGCGSQRCLHQLLHGHMERAYGYNPLMVLSIPYVVTGLLLEYTPLRTKHSAFHQRFYGKTASRIAFGMVVLFGIGRNLF
;
A
#
# COMPACT_ATOMS: atom_id res chain seq x y z
N MET A 1 -26.44 40.91 6.23
CA MET A 1 -26.16 39.51 6.63
C MET A 1 -24.80 39.51 7.29
N ALA A 2 -24.80 39.34 8.61
CA ALA A 2 -23.65 39.53 9.47
C ALA A 2 -22.73 38.30 9.46
N ILE A 3 -21.44 38.54 9.27
CA ILE A 3 -20.36 37.56 9.41
C ILE A 3 -20.03 37.50 10.91
N LEU A 4 -20.30 36.37 11.57
CA LEU A 4 -19.88 36.14 12.94
C LEU A 4 -18.37 35.81 12.98
N PRO A 5 -17.59 36.40 13.91
CA PRO A 5 -16.18 36.07 14.06
C PRO A 5 -15.98 34.77 14.86
N VAL A 6 -15.11 33.89 14.37
CA VAL A 6 -14.65 32.68 15.07
C VAL A 6 -13.65 33.08 16.16
N PRO A 7 -13.87 32.73 17.44
CA PRO A 7 -12.88 33.01 18.49
C PRO A 7 -11.72 31.99 18.47
N ASN A 8 -10.50 32.51 18.36
CA ASN A 8 -9.25 31.79 18.59
C ASN A 8 -9.11 31.44 20.08
N ALA A 9 -9.27 30.17 20.45
CA ALA A 9 -8.93 29.68 21.78
C ALA A 9 -7.60 28.92 21.71
N LEU A 10 -6.51 29.58 22.10
CA LEU A 10 -5.21 28.97 22.38
C LEU A 10 -5.29 28.20 23.71
N PRO A 11 -4.82 26.95 23.81
CA PRO A 11 -4.65 26.29 25.10
C PRO A 11 -3.47 26.93 25.84
N THR A 12 -3.78 27.56 26.98
CA THR A 12 -2.81 28.12 27.91
C THR A 12 -2.11 26.99 28.68
N LYS A 13 -0.78 27.10 28.78
CA LYS A 13 0.09 26.21 29.56
C LYS A 13 -0.27 26.31 31.05
N PRO A 14 -0.52 25.21 31.77
CA PRO A 14 -0.80 25.28 33.21
C PRO A 14 0.48 25.67 33.99
N PRO A 15 0.35 26.49 35.03
CA PRO A 15 1.48 26.91 35.85
C PRO A 15 1.92 25.81 36.82
N ASN A 16 3.20 25.94 37.14
CA ASN A 16 4.07 25.10 37.93
C ASN A 16 3.55 24.76 39.34
N GLY A 17 3.82 23.53 39.77
CA GLY A 17 4.19 23.25 41.17
C GLY A 17 3.07 23.08 42.19
N ARG A 18 2.51 21.87 42.30
CA ARG A 18 2.13 21.33 43.62
C ARG A 18 2.36 19.82 43.66
N LYS A 19 3.34 19.42 44.48
CA LYS A 19 3.66 18.03 44.79
C LYS A 19 2.51 17.46 45.63
N SER A 20 1.71 16.56 45.05
CA SER A 20 0.80 15.70 45.79
C SER A 20 1.34 14.26 45.70
N PRO A 21 1.39 13.50 46.80
CA PRO A 21 1.95 12.16 46.81
C PRO A 21 0.94 11.20 46.16
N CYS A 22 1.00 11.09 44.83
CA CYS A 22 0.38 9.98 44.14
C CYS A 22 1.13 8.72 44.55
N LEU A 23 0.52 7.96 45.47
CA LEU A 23 0.77 6.56 45.75
C LEU A 23 1.25 5.84 44.47
N PHE A 24 2.55 5.62 44.41
CA PHE A 24 3.20 4.79 43.39
C PHE A 24 2.77 3.35 43.67
N ARG A 25 1.56 2.99 43.23
CA ARG A 25 1.20 1.59 43.06
C ARG A 25 2.08 1.11 41.92
N SER A 26 3.16 0.41 42.30
CA SER A 26 4.01 -0.36 41.39
C SER A 26 3.13 -1.30 40.57
N VAL A 27 2.71 -0.84 39.39
CA VAL A 27 2.23 -1.72 38.34
C VAL A 27 3.50 -2.24 37.67
N SER A 28 4.02 -3.32 38.23
CA SER A 28 4.89 -4.26 37.54
C SER A 28 4.08 -4.90 36.41
N GLY A 29 3.84 -4.12 35.37
CA GLY A 29 3.24 -4.54 34.12
C GLY A 29 4.37 -5.01 33.22
N SER A 30 4.53 -6.32 33.14
CA SER A 30 5.33 -7.02 32.15
C SER A 30 5.00 -6.46 30.76
N TYR A 31 5.86 -5.60 30.22
CA TYR A 31 5.86 -5.26 28.78
C TYR A 31 6.28 -6.52 28.03
N THR A 32 5.34 -7.46 27.90
CA THR A 32 5.47 -8.56 26.97
C THR A 32 5.42 -7.94 25.59
N SER A 33 6.58 -7.89 24.93
CA SER A 33 6.71 -7.70 23.50
C SER A 33 5.92 -8.81 22.80
N GLN A 34 4.62 -8.58 22.63
CA GLN A 34 3.79 -9.42 21.77
C GLN A 34 4.31 -9.24 20.34
N PRO A 35 4.71 -10.32 19.66
CA PRO A 35 5.18 -10.22 18.30
C PRO A 35 4.02 -9.72 17.43
N PHE A 36 4.26 -8.61 16.73
CA PHE A 36 3.44 -8.05 15.64
C PHE A 36 3.39 -9.02 14.43
N SER A 37 3.17 -10.31 14.65
CA SER A 37 3.32 -11.37 13.64
C SER A 37 2.07 -12.21 13.41
N SER A 38 0.94 -11.92 14.06
CA SER A 38 -0.25 -12.79 13.97
C SER A 38 -1.53 -12.14 13.41
N ALA A 39 -1.54 -10.84 13.10
CA ALA A 39 -2.77 -10.18 12.60
C ALA A 39 -2.77 -9.82 11.10
N PHE A 40 -1.62 -9.88 10.40
CA PHE A 40 -1.62 -9.97 8.94
C PHE A 40 -1.75 -11.43 8.52
N SER A 41 -2.86 -12.04 8.95
CA SER A 41 -3.42 -13.17 8.24
C SER A 41 -3.92 -12.59 6.92
N VAL A 42 -3.04 -12.61 5.90
CA VAL A 42 -3.45 -12.52 4.50
C VAL A 42 -4.42 -13.66 4.30
N GLY A 43 -5.71 -13.39 4.54
CA GLY A 43 -6.77 -14.32 4.19
C GLY A 43 -6.71 -14.54 2.69
N SER A 44 -6.84 -15.75 2.14
CA SER A 44 -6.98 -17.07 2.70
C SER A 44 -6.68 -18.01 1.53
N PRO A 45 -6.00 -19.16 1.72
CA PRO A 45 -5.83 -20.17 0.65
C PRO A 45 -7.16 -20.75 0.12
N THR A 46 -8.31 -20.32 0.64
CA THR A 46 -9.67 -20.78 0.29
C THR A 46 -10.44 -19.86 -0.66
N LEU A 47 -10.01 -18.59 -0.87
CA LEU A 47 -10.69 -17.72 -1.85
C LEU A 47 -10.47 -18.24 -3.29
N PHE A 48 -9.32 -18.87 -3.50
CA PHE A 48 -8.90 -19.42 -4.78
C PHE A 48 -9.33 -20.87 -5.03
N SER A 49 -9.88 -21.57 -4.04
CA SER A 49 -10.35 -22.96 -4.24
C SER A 49 -11.76 -23.01 -4.85
N ASN A 50 -12.59 -22.02 -4.55
CA ASN A 50 -13.98 -21.96 -5.01
C ASN A 50 -14.09 -21.22 -6.36
N PRO A 51 -14.79 -21.77 -7.37
CA PRO A 51 -14.93 -21.12 -8.68
C PRO A 51 -15.64 -19.77 -8.57
N PHE A 52 -16.54 -19.60 -7.60
CA PHE A 52 -17.23 -18.34 -7.31
C PHE A 52 -16.29 -17.26 -6.75
N GLY A 53 -15.35 -17.62 -5.85
CA GLY A 53 -14.39 -16.66 -5.30
C GLY A 53 -13.40 -16.16 -6.36
N ARG A 54 -12.96 -17.08 -7.22
CA ARG A 54 -12.14 -16.79 -8.41
C ARG A 54 -12.86 -15.86 -9.38
N ALA A 55 -14.11 -16.17 -9.74
CA ALA A 55 -14.91 -15.33 -10.63
C ALA A 55 -15.14 -13.93 -10.05
N ALA A 56 -15.49 -13.83 -8.76
CA ALA A 56 -15.69 -12.55 -8.09
C ALA A 56 -14.41 -11.68 -8.09
N PHE A 57 -13.24 -12.29 -7.87
CA PHE A 57 -11.96 -11.59 -7.92
C PHE A 57 -11.62 -11.07 -9.32
N LEU A 58 -11.85 -11.87 -10.38
CA LEU A 58 -11.66 -11.40 -11.76
C LEU A 58 -12.61 -10.27 -12.12
N VAL A 59 -13.88 -10.36 -11.75
CA VAL A 59 -14.87 -9.31 -11.99
C VAL A 59 -14.46 -8.02 -11.28
N LEU A 60 -13.95 -8.13 -10.05
CA LEU A 60 -13.42 -6.96 -9.32
C LEU A 60 -12.21 -6.35 -10.03
N LEU A 61 -11.23 -7.16 -10.44
CA LEU A 61 -10.06 -6.68 -11.17
C LEU A 61 -10.44 -6.01 -12.50
N LEU A 62 -11.35 -6.63 -13.26
CA LEU A 62 -11.88 -6.09 -14.51
C LEU A 62 -12.66 -4.79 -14.28
N GLY A 63 -13.44 -4.71 -13.20
CA GLY A 63 -14.16 -3.49 -12.83
C GLY A 63 -13.21 -2.35 -12.48
N ILE A 64 -12.15 -2.63 -11.71
CA ILE A 64 -11.11 -1.64 -11.39
C ILE A 64 -10.36 -1.22 -12.65
N ALA A 65 -9.99 -2.17 -13.52
CA ALA A 65 -9.33 -1.89 -14.78
C ALA A 65 -10.21 -1.05 -15.72
N ALA A 66 -11.50 -1.39 -15.86
CA ALA A 66 -12.45 -0.63 -16.67
C ALA A 66 -12.68 0.77 -16.11
N PHE A 67 -12.77 0.91 -14.78
CA PHE A 67 -12.82 2.21 -14.13
C PHE A 67 -11.56 3.03 -14.42
N CYS A 68 -10.37 2.44 -14.26
CA CYS A 68 -9.09 3.08 -14.60
C CYS A 68 -8.89 3.32 -16.10
N PHE A 69 -9.63 2.64 -16.98
CA PHE A 69 -9.60 2.87 -18.43
C PHE A 69 -10.49 4.05 -18.82
N TRP A 70 -11.69 4.14 -18.24
CA TRP A 70 -12.65 5.20 -18.56
C TRP A 70 -12.39 6.50 -17.81
N PHE A 71 -11.89 6.44 -16.58
CA PHE A 71 -11.56 7.62 -15.80
C PHE A 71 -10.09 7.99 -16.02
N ASP A 72 -9.89 8.92 -16.95
CA ASP A 72 -8.58 9.46 -17.25
C ASP A 72 -8.11 10.37 -16.10
N PRO A 73 -7.13 9.95 -15.27
CA PRO A 73 -6.67 10.75 -14.13
C PRO A 73 -5.92 12.02 -14.56
N SER A 74 -5.70 12.20 -15.87
CA SER A 74 -5.05 13.38 -16.44
C SER A 74 -6.04 14.51 -16.81
N GLU A 75 -7.32 14.19 -17.05
CA GLU A 75 -8.34 15.19 -17.41
C GLU A 75 -9.18 15.67 -16.23
N VAL A 76 -9.29 14.87 -15.17
CA VAL A 76 -10.01 15.24 -13.94
C VAL A 76 -9.07 15.80 -12.88
N SER A 77 -9.09 17.13 -12.73
CA SER A 77 -8.40 17.89 -11.66
C SER A 77 -8.93 17.63 -10.23
N PHE A 78 -9.81 16.64 -10.06
CA PHE A 78 -10.47 16.32 -8.78
C PHE A 78 -9.69 15.34 -7.90
N PHE A 79 -8.63 14.69 -8.41
CA PHE A 79 -7.87 13.75 -7.59
C PHE A 79 -7.05 14.50 -6.53
N PRO A 80 -7.31 14.26 -5.23
CA PRO A 80 -6.58 14.94 -4.17
C PRO A 80 -5.09 14.58 -4.25
N PRO A 81 -4.20 15.54 -3.96
CA PRO A 81 -2.76 15.27 -3.91
C PRO A 81 -2.48 14.19 -2.86
N CYS A 82 -1.45 13.38 -3.11
CA CYS A 82 -1.07 12.31 -2.21
C CYS A 82 -0.85 12.86 -0.79
N PRO A 83 -1.58 12.37 0.24
CA PRO A 83 -1.47 12.90 1.59
C PRO A 83 -0.06 12.73 2.17
N PHE A 84 0.63 11.66 1.77
CA PHE A 84 2.02 11.44 2.15
C PHE A 84 2.95 12.55 1.65
N ARG A 85 2.80 12.95 0.38
CA ARG A 85 3.56 14.05 -0.20
C ARG A 85 3.19 15.39 0.42
N LEU A 86 1.92 15.59 0.78
CA LEU A 86 1.47 16.79 1.47
C LEU A 86 2.08 16.91 2.88
N LEU A 87 2.20 15.80 3.61
CA LEU A 87 2.69 15.77 4.98
C LEU A 87 4.23 15.78 5.08
N THR A 88 4.91 15.06 4.20
CA THR A 88 6.37 14.85 4.28
C THR A 88 7.16 15.64 3.24
N GLY A 89 6.50 16.13 2.19
CA GLY A 89 7.17 16.69 1.00
C GLY A 89 7.81 15.64 0.10
N LEU A 90 7.82 14.37 0.49
CA LEU A 90 8.51 13.28 -0.22
C LEU A 90 7.54 12.50 -1.12
N GLU A 91 8.06 11.98 -2.23
CA GLU A 91 7.35 11.05 -3.11
C GLU A 91 7.45 9.62 -2.57
N CYS A 92 6.33 8.95 -2.34
CA CYS A 92 6.33 7.55 -1.91
C CYS A 92 6.61 6.61 -3.11
N PRO A 93 7.05 5.36 -2.89
CA PRO A 93 7.31 4.42 -3.99
C PRO A 93 6.07 4.09 -4.85
N GLY A 94 4.87 4.37 -4.34
CA GLY A 94 3.59 4.25 -5.06
C GLY A 94 3.13 5.52 -5.77
N CYS A 95 3.85 6.64 -5.67
CA CYS A 95 3.48 7.88 -6.38
C CYS A 95 3.50 7.63 -7.90
N GLY A 96 2.40 8.02 -8.57
CA GLY A 96 2.23 7.85 -10.02
C GLY A 96 1.66 6.50 -10.46
N SER A 97 1.36 5.56 -9.54
CA SER A 97 0.84 4.23 -9.88
C SER A 97 -0.46 4.25 -10.70
N GLN A 98 -1.38 5.17 -10.39
CA GLN A 98 -2.64 5.30 -11.14
C GLN A 98 -2.40 5.75 -12.59
N ARG A 99 -1.48 6.71 -12.81
CA ARG A 99 -1.10 7.17 -14.16
C ARG A 99 -0.33 6.11 -14.94
N CYS A 100 0.54 5.39 -14.25
CA CYS A 100 1.24 4.23 -14.81
C CYS A 100 0.24 3.17 -15.29
N LEU A 101 -0.73 2.81 -14.45
CA LEU A 101 -1.76 1.81 -14.79
C LEU A 101 -2.61 2.27 -15.97
N HIS A 102 -3.01 3.53 -16.01
CA HIS A 102 -3.74 4.09 -17.15
C HIS A 102 -2.97 3.94 -18.47
N GLN A 103 -1.68 4.32 -18.50
CA GLN A 103 -0.85 4.19 -19.70
C GLN A 103 -0.59 2.73 -20.07
N LEU A 104 -0.45 1.83 -19.10
CA LEU A 104 -0.33 0.38 -19.33
C LEU A 104 -1.56 -0.18 -20.01
N LEU A 105 -2.76 0.21 -19.55
CA LEU A 105 -4.03 -0.20 -20.14
C LEU A 105 -4.19 0.30 -21.59
N HIS A 106 -3.60 1.45 -21.90
CA HIS A 106 -3.56 2.02 -23.26
C HIS A 106 -2.40 1.48 -24.12
N GLY A 107 -1.55 0.61 -23.58
CA GLY A 107 -0.41 0.01 -24.31
C GLY A 107 0.83 0.90 -24.42
N HIS A 108 0.88 2.03 -23.72
CA HIS A 108 2.02 2.95 -23.74
C HIS A 108 3.08 2.60 -22.68
N MET A 109 3.88 1.57 -22.94
CA MET A 109 4.90 1.05 -22.01
C MET A 109 5.96 2.08 -21.61
N GLU A 110 6.45 2.87 -22.58
CA GLU A 110 7.46 3.90 -22.32
C GLU A 110 6.95 4.99 -21.37
N ARG A 111 5.73 5.49 -21.62
CA ARG A 111 5.09 6.49 -20.77
C ARG A 111 4.77 5.92 -19.39
N ALA A 112 4.32 4.66 -19.32
CA ALA A 112 4.09 3.98 -18.06
C ALA A 112 5.35 3.86 -17.21
N TYR A 113 6.48 3.50 -17.82
CA TYR A 113 7.77 3.43 -17.15
C TYR A 113 8.21 4.79 -16.59
N GLY A 114 7.97 5.88 -17.33
CA GLY A 114 8.21 7.24 -16.84
C GLY A 114 7.40 7.60 -15.59
N TYR A 115 6.16 7.10 -15.47
CA TYR A 115 5.30 7.38 -14.31
C TYR A 115 5.65 6.55 -13.07
N ASN A 116 5.84 5.24 -13.21
CA ASN A 116 6.27 4.39 -12.10
C ASN A 116 6.98 3.11 -12.60
N PRO A 117 8.32 3.12 -12.71
CA PRO A 117 9.05 1.95 -13.19
C PRO A 117 8.96 0.77 -12.24
N LEU A 118 8.82 1.00 -10.93
CA LEU A 118 8.63 -0.07 -9.94
C LEU A 118 7.32 -0.82 -10.20
N MET A 119 6.26 -0.10 -10.57
CA MET A 119 4.98 -0.72 -10.91
C MET A 119 5.10 -1.57 -12.18
N VAL A 120 5.75 -1.08 -13.23
CA VAL A 120 5.99 -1.85 -14.46
C VAL A 120 6.77 -3.13 -14.18
N LEU A 121 7.83 -3.04 -13.37
CA LEU A 121 8.65 -4.20 -12.98
C LEU A 121 7.87 -5.21 -12.10
N SER A 122 6.86 -4.76 -11.36
CA SER A 122 6.03 -5.64 -10.54
C SER A 122 5.01 -6.46 -11.35
N ILE A 123 4.65 -6.03 -12.55
CA ILE A 123 3.67 -6.71 -13.41
C ILE A 123 4.02 -8.18 -13.65
N PRO A 124 5.21 -8.55 -14.16
CA PRO A 124 5.52 -9.95 -14.42
C PRO A 124 5.46 -10.80 -13.14
N TYR A 125 5.82 -10.22 -11.98
CA TYR A 125 5.72 -10.90 -10.69
C TYR A 125 4.26 -11.20 -10.32
N VAL A 126 3.38 -10.21 -10.42
CA VAL A 126 1.94 -10.36 -10.14
C VAL A 126 1.27 -11.31 -11.13
N VAL A 127 1.57 -11.18 -12.43
CA VAL A 127 1.04 -12.06 -13.48
C VAL A 127 1.48 -13.50 -13.25
N THR A 128 2.74 -13.75 -12.87
CA THR A 128 3.22 -15.11 -12.56
C THR A 128 2.48 -15.69 -11.38
N GLY A 129 2.25 -14.91 -10.31
CA GLY A 129 1.46 -15.32 -9.16
C GLY A 129 0.03 -15.69 -9.56
N LEU A 130 -0.66 -14.82 -10.28
CA LEU A 130 -2.01 -15.05 -10.80
C LEU A 130 -2.08 -16.31 -11.67
N LEU A 131 -1.11 -16.50 -12.56
CA LEU A 131 -1.08 -17.64 -13.48
C LEU A 131 -0.89 -18.96 -12.72
N LEU A 132 -0.02 -18.98 -11.72
CA LEU A 132 0.19 -20.15 -10.84
C LEU A 132 -1.04 -20.48 -10.00
N GLU A 133 -1.81 -19.48 -9.57
CA GLU A 133 -3.04 -19.69 -8.83
C GLU A 133 -4.22 -20.10 -9.74
N TYR A 134 -4.28 -19.57 -10.97
CA TYR A 134 -5.36 -19.87 -11.92
C TYR A 134 -5.20 -21.19 -12.67
N THR A 135 -3.96 -21.57 -12.97
CA THR A 135 -3.68 -22.80 -13.72
C THR A 135 -3.37 -23.94 -12.75
N PRO A 136 -3.67 -25.20 -13.13
CA PRO A 136 -3.26 -26.37 -12.35
C PRO A 136 -1.73 -26.56 -12.29
N LEU A 137 -0.93 -25.66 -12.89
CA LEU A 137 0.53 -25.67 -12.82
C LEU A 137 1.05 -25.57 -11.37
N ARG A 138 0.22 -25.10 -10.43
CA ARG A 138 0.47 -25.11 -8.99
C ARG A 138 0.98 -26.45 -8.47
N THR A 139 0.39 -27.56 -8.91
CA THR A 139 0.70 -28.90 -8.38
C THR A 139 1.98 -29.48 -8.96
N LYS A 140 2.39 -29.02 -10.15
CA LYS A 140 3.57 -29.53 -10.87
C LYS A 140 4.88 -28.83 -10.48
N HIS A 141 4.82 -27.58 -9.99
CA HIS A 141 6.01 -26.78 -9.64
C HIS A 141 5.97 -26.21 -8.20
N SER A 142 5.69 -27.06 -7.21
CA SER A 142 5.66 -26.70 -5.76
C SER A 142 6.95 -25.99 -5.27
N ALA A 143 8.12 -26.39 -5.78
CA ALA A 143 9.41 -25.79 -5.42
C ALA A 143 9.56 -24.33 -5.88
N PHE A 144 8.95 -23.96 -7.02
CA PHE A 144 9.02 -22.60 -7.56
C PHE A 144 8.23 -21.62 -6.69
N HIS A 145 7.06 -22.05 -6.19
CA HIS A 145 6.22 -21.23 -5.32
C HIS A 145 6.89 -20.94 -3.97
N GLN A 146 7.58 -21.91 -3.37
CA GLN A 146 8.31 -21.70 -2.11
C GLN A 146 9.48 -20.73 -2.27
N ARG A 147 10.10 -20.66 -3.46
CA ARG A 147 11.19 -19.73 -3.74
C ARG A 147 10.68 -18.31 -4.02
N PHE A 148 9.56 -18.17 -4.74
CA PHE A 148 8.97 -16.88 -5.08
C PHE A 148 8.33 -16.17 -3.87
N TYR A 149 7.62 -16.90 -3.00
CA TYR A 149 6.95 -16.32 -1.82
C TYR A 149 7.74 -16.52 -0.51
N GLY A 150 9.00 -16.91 -0.60
CA GLY A 150 9.85 -17.12 0.57
C GLY A 150 10.21 -15.82 1.28
N LYS A 151 10.58 -15.92 2.57
CA LYS A 151 11.04 -14.79 3.41
C LYS A 151 12.18 -13.98 2.77
N THR A 152 12.99 -14.62 1.93
CA THR A 152 14.10 -13.98 1.22
C THR A 152 13.58 -13.09 0.09
N ALA A 153 12.59 -13.55 -0.68
CA ALA A 153 11.99 -12.76 -1.76
C ALA A 153 11.27 -11.52 -1.19
N SER A 154 10.52 -11.68 -0.10
CA SER A 154 9.89 -10.53 0.58
C SER A 154 10.92 -9.51 1.08
N ARG A 155 12.05 -9.96 1.64
CA ARG A 155 13.15 -9.08 2.04
C ARG A 155 13.76 -8.33 0.86
N ILE A 156 13.98 -8.99 -0.27
CA ILE A 156 14.51 -8.38 -1.49
C ILE A 156 13.53 -7.34 -2.04
N ALA A 157 12.24 -7.69 -2.15
CA ALA A 157 11.21 -6.78 -2.64
C ALA A 157 11.10 -5.53 -1.76
N PHE A 158 11.10 -5.70 -0.43
CA PHE A 158 11.09 -4.58 0.51
C PHE A 158 12.33 -3.69 0.33
N GLY A 159 13.52 -4.28 0.23
CA GLY A 159 14.76 -3.55 -0.04
C GLY A 159 14.69 -2.75 -1.35
N MET A 160 14.21 -3.36 -2.44
CA MET A 160 14.01 -2.68 -3.72
C MET A 160 13.06 -1.49 -3.62
N VAL A 161 11.92 -1.65 -2.93
CA VAL A 161 10.92 -0.58 -2.74
C VAL A 161 11.53 0.61 -1.97
N VAL A 162 12.28 0.33 -0.91
CA VAL A 162 12.95 1.37 -0.10
C VAL A 162 14.03 2.07 -0.90
N LEU A 163 14.91 1.33 -1.58
CA LEU A 163 15.96 1.90 -2.41
C LEU A 163 15.39 2.76 -3.54
N PHE A 164 14.32 2.30 -4.18
CA PHE A 164 13.62 3.06 -5.21
C PHE A 164 12.99 4.34 -4.65
N GLY A 165 12.34 4.25 -3.49
CA GLY A 165 11.80 5.41 -2.79
C GLY A 165 12.88 6.44 -2.47
N ILE A 166 14.02 6.01 -1.94
CA ILE A 166 15.15 6.90 -1.65
C ILE A 166 15.69 7.53 -2.95
N GLY A 167 15.93 6.72 -3.98
CA GLY A 167 16.45 7.20 -5.26
C GLY A 167 15.57 8.28 -5.90
N ARG A 168 14.25 8.14 -5.82
CA ARG A 168 13.28 9.14 -6.31
C ARG A 168 13.23 10.45 -5.55
N ASN A 169 13.70 10.47 -4.31
CA ASN A 169 13.66 11.66 -3.47
C ASN A 169 15.01 12.39 -3.43
N LEU A 170 16.10 11.71 -3.83
CA LEU A 170 17.46 12.27 -3.83
C LEU A 170 17.89 12.79 -5.22
N PHE A 171 17.26 12.32 -6.30
CA PHE A 171 17.51 12.73 -7.68
C PHE A 171 16.22 13.26 -8.31
#